data_AF-A0A5J4YAF0-F1
#
_entry.id   AF-A0A5J4YAF0-F1
#
_cell.length_a   1.000
_cell.length_b   1.000
_cell.length_c   1.000
_cell.angle_alpha   90.00
_cell.angle_beta   90.00
_cell.angle_gamma   90.00
#
_symmetry.space_group_name_H-M   'P 1'
#
loop_
_entity.id
_entity.type
_entity.pdbx_description
1 polymer ?
#
loop_
_entity_poly.entity_id
_entity_poly.type
_entity_poly.pdbx_seq_one_letter_code
_entity_poly.pdbx_strand_id
1 'polypeptide(L)'
;MGAACLSSSGRKGVVYDYFNQYCPSVTLTNSDWWTNFDAGYDSACTDSSVIAKHQPMIWGSDRIQSGYNTIIARPSYAKPSYLLTFNEPNYAYGGGTPTNVNSPQQAAALWPYIVGNFSKLGIALLAPSAINCAYPSDANCRYVGTITGWLNAFKATPTSNGDENVLYSYLVNHTTSGGGNNQLTALGTTWAAVPC
;
A
#
# COMPACT_ATOMS: atom_id res chain seq x y z
N MET A 1 -9.50 17.27 26.57
CA MET A 1 -8.32 17.77 25.85
C MET A 1 -8.40 17.22 24.44
N GLY A 2 -8.88 18.03 23.49
CA GLY A 2 -9.07 17.60 22.10
C GLY A 2 -7.75 17.72 21.34
N ALA A 3 -7.36 16.66 20.65
CA ALA A 3 -6.26 16.71 19.70
C ALA A 3 -6.70 17.56 18.51
N ALA A 4 -5.95 18.63 18.23
CA ALA A 4 -6.17 19.45 17.06
C ALA A 4 -5.76 18.68 15.80
N CYS A 5 -6.71 18.40 14.92
CA CYS A 5 -6.44 17.94 13.56
C CYS A 5 -5.64 19.03 12.81
N LEU A 6 -4.44 18.67 12.34
CA LEU A 6 -3.65 19.54 11.46
C LEU A 6 -4.43 19.81 10.17
N SER A 7 -4.56 21.10 9.83
CA SER A 7 -5.33 21.57 8.69
C SER A 7 -4.63 21.26 7.35
N SER A 8 -5.41 20.64 6.45
CA SER A 8 -5.43 20.80 4.98
C SER A 8 -4.14 20.98 4.14
N SER A 9 -2.99 20.43 4.54
CA SER A 9 -1.81 20.30 3.64
C SER A 9 -1.09 18.94 3.65
N GLY A 10 -1.45 18.05 4.58
CA GLY A 10 -0.68 16.83 4.92
C GLY A 10 -1.11 15.55 4.20
N ARG A 11 -0.84 15.44 2.89
CA ARG A 11 -1.00 14.18 2.13
C ARG A 11 0.24 13.82 1.30
N LYS A 12 1.33 14.57 1.44
CA LYS A 12 2.48 14.44 0.54
C LYS A 12 3.32 13.24 0.97
N GLY A 13 3.42 12.28 0.05
CA GLY A 13 4.25 11.09 0.22
C GLY A 13 5.39 11.03 -0.77
N VAL A 14 6.39 10.22 -0.45
CA VAL A 14 7.43 9.82 -1.40
C VAL A 14 7.35 8.31 -1.61
N VAL A 15 7.28 7.90 -2.87
CA VAL A 15 7.45 6.51 -3.28
C VAL A 15 8.80 6.40 -3.96
N TYR A 16 9.76 5.74 -3.33
CA TYR A 16 11.11 5.65 -3.87
C TYR A 16 11.83 4.40 -3.36
N ASP A 17 12.11 3.49 -4.29
CA ASP A 17 12.67 2.16 -4.04
C ASP A 17 14.14 2.23 -3.59
N TYR A 18 14.91 3.18 -4.13
CA TYR A 18 16.33 3.39 -3.80
C TYR A 18 16.56 4.21 -2.52
N PHE A 19 15.58 4.26 -1.61
CA PHE A 19 15.79 4.93 -0.32
C PHE A 19 16.95 4.31 0.46
N ASN A 20 17.31 3.04 0.22
CA ASN A 20 18.51 2.43 0.79
C ASN A 20 19.82 3.18 0.48
N GLN A 21 19.95 3.78 -0.70
CA GLN A 21 21.16 4.51 -1.10
C GLN A 21 21.24 5.91 -0.48
N TYR A 22 20.10 6.50 -0.12
CA TYR A 22 20.02 7.91 0.27
C TYR A 22 19.44 8.17 1.65
N CYS A 23 18.85 7.17 2.34
CA CYS A 23 18.26 7.32 3.68
C CYS A 23 19.17 8.04 4.68
N PRO A 24 20.49 7.77 4.73
CA PRO A 24 21.40 8.50 5.65
C PRO A 24 21.46 10.02 5.41
N SER A 25 21.09 10.47 4.21
CA SER A 25 21.23 11.86 3.74
C SER A 25 19.90 12.55 3.45
N VAL A 26 18.79 11.83 3.50
CA VAL A 26 17.47 12.37 3.14
C VAL A 26 16.83 13.03 4.35
N THR A 27 16.36 14.26 4.15
CA THR A 27 15.45 14.93 5.08
C THR A 27 14.09 15.09 4.42
N LEU A 28 13.05 14.51 5.04
CA LEU A 28 11.65 14.64 4.59
C LEU A 28 11.04 15.94 5.12
N THR A 29 11.36 17.07 4.49
CA THR A 29 10.91 18.41 4.92
C THR A 29 9.45 18.73 4.58
N ASN A 30 8.93 18.16 3.51
CA ASN A 30 7.57 18.41 3.01
C ASN A 30 6.77 17.13 2.76
N SER A 31 7.19 16.02 3.39
CA SER A 31 6.55 14.71 3.25
C SER A 31 6.18 14.17 4.62
N ASP A 32 4.95 13.68 4.70
CA ASP A 32 4.36 13.12 5.91
C ASP A 32 4.60 11.61 5.99
N TRP A 33 4.81 10.98 4.83
CA TRP A 33 5.04 9.54 4.72
C TRP A 33 5.98 9.20 3.56
N TRP A 34 6.54 7.99 3.60
CA TRP A 34 7.23 7.41 2.46
C TRP A 34 7.09 5.89 2.41
N THR A 35 7.37 5.29 1.26
CA THR A 35 7.43 3.84 1.08
C THR A 35 8.46 3.49 0.00
N ASN A 36 9.10 2.33 0.16
CA ASN A 36 10.02 1.70 -0.79
C ASN A 36 9.46 0.40 -1.34
N PHE A 37 8.14 0.20 -1.25
CA PHE A 37 7.47 -1.04 -1.64
C PHE A 37 7.83 -2.30 -0.82
N ASP A 38 8.51 -2.14 0.32
CA ASP A 38 8.86 -3.23 1.21
C ASP A 38 8.20 -3.08 2.60
N ALA A 39 8.19 -4.16 3.36
CA ALA A 39 7.72 -4.18 4.75
C ALA A 39 8.74 -3.55 5.71
N GLY A 40 9.97 -3.33 5.25
CA GLY A 40 11.09 -2.78 6.01
C GLY A 40 11.78 -1.63 5.28
N TYR A 41 12.71 -1.00 5.97
CA TYR A 41 13.64 -0.02 5.42
C TYR A 41 15.06 -0.53 5.58
N ASP A 42 15.99 0.03 4.81
CA ASP A 42 17.40 -0.38 4.86
C ASP A 42 18.03 -0.08 6.22
N SER A 43 18.94 -0.95 6.65
CA SER A 43 19.77 -0.79 7.85
C SER A 43 20.61 0.49 7.88
N ALA A 44 20.97 1.03 6.72
CA ALA A 44 21.66 2.31 6.58
C ALA A 44 20.77 3.50 6.99
N CYS A 45 19.45 3.32 7.05
CA CYS A 45 18.56 4.34 7.57
C CYS A 45 18.63 4.40 9.10
N THR A 46 19.23 5.47 9.63
CA THR A 46 19.41 5.65 11.08
C THR A 46 18.64 6.85 11.66
N ASP A 47 18.13 7.75 10.81
CA ASP A 47 17.35 8.90 11.27
C ASP A 47 15.95 8.44 11.71
N SER A 48 15.69 8.49 13.00
CA SER A 48 14.42 8.07 13.60
C SER A 48 13.22 8.89 13.09
N SER A 49 13.43 10.15 12.70
CA SER A 49 12.38 11.03 12.17
C SER A 49 11.97 10.65 10.74
N VAL A 50 12.91 10.12 9.94
CA VAL A 50 12.64 9.56 8.61
C VAL A 50 11.99 8.19 8.75
N ILE A 51 12.56 7.33 9.58
CA ILE A 51 12.06 5.98 9.85
C ILE A 51 10.59 6.00 10.34
N ALA A 52 10.25 6.92 11.25
CA ALA A 52 8.91 7.05 11.81
C ALA A 52 7.83 7.32 10.74
N LYS A 53 8.22 7.85 9.59
CA LYS A 53 7.32 8.18 8.47
C LYS A 53 7.11 7.02 7.47
N HIS A 54 7.84 5.91 7.62
CA HIS A 54 7.78 4.80 6.67
C HIS A 54 6.48 3.99 6.77
N GLN A 55 5.73 3.90 5.67
CA GLN A 55 4.57 3.03 5.52
C GLN A 55 4.95 1.75 4.75
N PRO A 56 4.86 0.56 5.38
CA PRO A 56 5.22 -0.69 4.75
C PRO A 56 4.25 -1.13 3.65
N MET A 57 4.77 -1.96 2.76
CA MET A 57 3.99 -2.69 1.78
C MET A 57 4.26 -4.19 1.87
N ILE A 58 3.19 -4.99 1.77
CA ILE A 58 3.30 -6.40 1.42
C ILE A 58 3.18 -6.51 -0.10
N TRP A 59 4.32 -6.55 -0.79
CA TRP A 59 4.39 -6.58 -2.26
C TRP A 59 3.58 -7.73 -2.88
N GLY A 60 3.70 -8.92 -2.30
CA GLY A 60 3.19 -10.15 -2.86
C GLY A 60 2.82 -11.17 -1.79
N SER A 61 2.11 -12.24 -2.19
CA SER A 61 1.58 -13.26 -1.28
C SER A 61 2.68 -14.04 -0.55
N ASP A 62 3.85 -14.17 -1.16
CA ASP A 62 5.04 -14.79 -0.60
C ASP A 62 5.70 -13.96 0.52
N ARG A 63 5.37 -12.68 0.63
CA ARG A 63 5.95 -11.76 1.63
C ARG A 63 5.07 -11.49 2.84
N ILE A 64 3.90 -12.12 2.95
CA ILE A 64 2.96 -11.80 4.04
C ILE A 64 3.57 -12.10 5.42
N GLN A 65 4.13 -13.30 5.60
CA GLN A 65 4.70 -13.71 6.90
C GLN A 65 6.00 -12.97 7.24
N SER A 66 6.91 -12.83 6.27
CA SER A 66 8.16 -12.09 6.49
C SER A 66 7.87 -10.61 6.77
N GLY A 67 6.92 -10.01 6.05
CA GLY A 67 6.51 -8.64 6.29
C GLY A 67 5.87 -8.42 7.67
N TYR A 68 5.04 -9.36 8.14
CA TYR A 68 4.53 -9.35 9.52
C TYR A 68 5.67 -9.34 10.53
N ASN A 69 6.63 -10.26 10.39
CA ASN A 69 7.79 -10.36 11.28
C ASN A 69 8.62 -9.07 11.29
N THR A 70 8.85 -8.47 10.12
CA THR A 70 9.56 -7.18 10.00
C THR A 70 8.82 -6.07 10.73
N ILE A 71 7.51 -5.96 10.58
CA ILE A 71 6.71 -4.87 11.19
C ILE A 71 6.63 -5.01 12.72
N ILE A 72 6.47 -6.22 13.26
CA ILE A 72 6.45 -6.42 14.72
C ILE A 72 7.80 -6.13 15.36
N ALA A 73 8.92 -6.38 14.66
CA ALA A 73 10.27 -6.11 15.15
C ALA A 73 10.63 -4.61 15.18
N ARG A 74 9.84 -3.75 14.53
CA ARG A 74 10.10 -2.30 14.53
C ARG A 74 10.05 -1.71 15.93
N PRO A 75 10.88 -0.70 16.23
CA PRO A 75 10.79 0.05 17.47
C PRO A 75 9.45 0.80 17.57
N SER A 76 9.03 1.16 18.78
CA SER A 76 7.73 1.81 19.05
C SER A 76 7.54 3.11 18.26
N TYR A 77 8.60 3.91 18.09
CA TYR A 77 8.55 5.16 17.31
C TYR A 77 8.40 4.96 15.79
N ALA A 78 8.55 3.72 15.30
CA ALA A 78 8.51 3.36 13.89
C ALA A 78 7.31 2.47 13.53
N LYS A 79 6.32 2.37 14.43
CA LYS A 79 5.10 1.62 14.16
C LYS A 79 4.29 2.38 13.10
N PRO A 80 3.96 1.73 11.97
CA PRO A 80 3.28 2.40 10.88
C PRO A 80 1.80 2.63 11.21
N SER A 81 1.19 3.60 10.54
CA SER A 81 -0.25 3.84 10.61
C SER A 81 -1.01 3.06 9.55
N TYR A 82 -0.36 2.76 8.42
CA TYR A 82 -0.95 2.09 7.26
C TYR A 82 -0.10 0.91 6.78
N LEU A 83 -0.75 -0.10 6.22
CA LEU A 83 -0.11 -1.19 5.48
C LEU A 83 -0.64 -1.22 4.05
N LEU A 84 0.24 -1.02 3.06
CA LEU A 84 -0.09 -1.22 1.67
C LEU A 84 -0.07 -2.72 1.36
N THR A 85 -1.00 -3.20 0.54
CA THR A 85 -1.04 -4.61 0.14
C THR A 85 -0.94 -4.73 -1.36
N PHE A 86 -0.35 -5.84 -1.82
CA PHE A 86 -0.19 -6.33 -3.18
C PHE A 86 0.06 -5.24 -4.25
N ASN A 87 1.30 -5.15 -4.71
CA ASN A 87 1.71 -4.15 -5.71
C ASN A 87 1.37 -4.60 -7.13
N GLU A 88 0.38 -3.99 -7.76
CA GLU A 88 0.04 -4.27 -9.17
C GLU A 88 -0.33 -5.75 -9.41
N PRO A 89 -1.26 -6.35 -8.64
CA PRO A 89 -1.61 -7.78 -8.77
C PRO A 89 -2.27 -8.12 -10.12
N ASN A 90 -2.68 -7.11 -10.89
CA ASN A 90 -3.17 -7.26 -12.25
C ASN A 90 -2.07 -7.10 -13.31
N TYR A 91 -0.79 -7.09 -12.90
CA TYR A 91 0.37 -7.06 -13.77
C TYR A 91 1.30 -8.23 -13.48
N ALA A 92 1.86 -8.84 -14.52
CA ALA A 92 2.70 -10.02 -14.41
C ALA A 92 4.02 -9.75 -13.66
N TYR A 93 4.52 -8.52 -13.78
CA TYR A 93 5.79 -8.07 -13.20
C TYR A 93 5.61 -6.67 -12.62
N GLY A 94 4.79 -6.51 -11.58
CA GLY A 94 4.78 -5.24 -10.84
C GLY A 94 6.23 -4.91 -10.46
N GLY A 95 6.77 -3.76 -10.86
CA GLY A 95 8.17 -3.35 -10.63
C GLY A 95 9.26 -4.41 -10.86
N GLY A 96 9.09 -5.34 -11.81
CA GLY A 96 10.08 -6.38 -12.13
C GLY A 96 10.07 -7.63 -11.24
N THR A 97 9.18 -7.73 -10.24
CA THR A 97 9.02 -8.93 -9.39
C THR A 97 7.55 -9.34 -9.31
N PRO A 98 7.18 -10.60 -9.57
CA PRO A 98 5.79 -11.03 -9.49
C PRO A 98 5.23 -10.87 -8.06
N THR A 99 3.98 -10.44 -7.94
CA THR A 99 3.25 -10.40 -6.67
C THR A 99 2.83 -11.78 -6.17
N ASN A 100 2.87 -12.80 -7.04
CA ASN A 100 2.28 -14.11 -6.80
C ASN A 100 0.78 -14.05 -6.41
N VAL A 101 0.08 -12.99 -6.84
CA VAL A 101 -1.36 -12.81 -6.74
C VAL A 101 -1.87 -12.57 -8.16
N ASN A 102 -2.59 -13.55 -8.72
CA ASN A 102 -2.92 -13.59 -10.14
C ASN A 102 -4.36 -13.20 -10.45
N SER A 103 -5.21 -12.99 -9.43
CA SER A 103 -6.61 -12.62 -9.61
C SER A 103 -7.18 -11.88 -8.40
N PRO A 104 -8.27 -11.13 -8.58
CA PRO A 104 -9.00 -10.52 -7.48
C PRO A 104 -9.48 -11.55 -6.43
N GLN A 105 -9.91 -12.74 -6.87
CA GLN A 105 -10.39 -13.80 -5.98
C GLN A 105 -9.25 -14.38 -5.13
N GLN A 106 -8.06 -14.53 -5.71
CA GLN A 106 -6.89 -14.98 -4.96
C GLN A 106 -6.47 -13.94 -3.92
N ALA A 107 -6.46 -12.66 -4.29
CA ALA A 107 -6.20 -11.57 -3.35
C ALA A 107 -7.21 -11.57 -2.19
N ALA A 108 -8.50 -11.73 -2.50
CA ALA A 108 -9.56 -11.79 -1.51
C ALA A 108 -9.48 -13.02 -0.62
N ALA A 109 -9.02 -14.17 -1.12
CA ALA A 109 -8.82 -15.37 -0.32
C ALA A 109 -7.66 -15.21 0.70
N LEU A 110 -6.66 -14.39 0.37
CA LEU A 110 -5.56 -14.04 1.29
C LEU A 110 -5.94 -12.97 2.30
N TRP A 111 -7.00 -12.19 2.02
CA TRP A 111 -7.39 -11.04 2.83
C TRP A 111 -7.67 -11.37 4.30
N PRO A 112 -8.42 -12.44 4.66
CA PRO A 112 -8.63 -12.80 6.06
C PRO A 112 -7.33 -13.05 6.84
N TYR A 113 -6.30 -13.59 6.17
CA TYR A 113 -5.00 -13.82 6.78
C TYR A 113 -4.23 -12.50 7.00
N ILE A 114 -4.34 -11.54 6.08
CA ILE A 114 -3.80 -10.18 6.29
C ILE A 114 -4.53 -9.50 7.46
N VAL A 115 -5.86 -9.51 7.46
CA VAL A 115 -6.65 -8.90 8.54
C VAL A 115 -6.30 -9.51 9.90
N GLY A 116 -6.33 -10.84 10.02
CA GLY A 116 -6.02 -11.54 11.27
C GLY A 116 -4.61 -11.28 11.82
N ASN A 117 -3.62 -11.03 10.94
CA ASN A 117 -2.26 -10.73 11.37
C ASN A 117 -2.01 -9.25 11.64
N PHE A 118 -2.53 -8.34 10.83
CA PHE A 118 -2.09 -6.94 10.86
C PHE A 118 -3.07 -6.01 11.59
N SER A 119 -4.38 -6.31 11.61
CA SER A 119 -5.37 -5.47 12.32
C SER A 119 -5.07 -5.35 13.83
N LYS A 120 -4.62 -6.45 14.46
CA LYS A 120 -4.23 -6.48 15.88
C LYS A 120 -3.04 -5.57 16.23
N LEU A 121 -2.33 -5.06 15.23
CA LEU A 121 -1.24 -4.10 15.41
C LEU A 121 -1.72 -2.64 15.46
N GLY A 122 -3.03 -2.40 15.30
CA GLY A 122 -3.59 -1.04 15.22
C GLY A 122 -3.26 -0.32 13.91
N ILE A 123 -2.90 -1.08 12.86
CA ILE A 123 -2.51 -0.55 11.54
C ILE A 123 -3.73 -0.61 10.62
N ALA A 124 -4.03 0.48 9.93
CA ALA A 124 -5.06 0.51 8.90
C ALA A 124 -4.59 -0.20 7.63
N LEU A 125 -5.43 -1.06 7.06
CA LEU A 125 -5.08 -1.85 5.88
C LEU A 125 -5.51 -1.12 4.61
N LEU A 126 -4.57 -0.95 3.68
CA LEU A 126 -4.85 -0.43 2.36
C LEU A 126 -4.95 -1.58 1.37
N ALA A 127 -6.03 -1.61 0.59
CA ALA A 127 -6.29 -2.69 -0.34
C ALA A 127 -5.29 -2.71 -1.51
N PRO A 128 -5.32 -3.76 -2.35
CA PRO A 128 -4.35 -3.96 -3.41
C PRO A 128 -4.20 -2.76 -4.36
N SER A 129 -2.98 -2.48 -4.80
CA SER A 129 -2.67 -1.35 -5.69
C SER A 129 -2.70 -1.78 -7.16
N ALA A 130 -3.89 -1.88 -7.77
CA ALA A 130 -4.03 -2.27 -9.18
C ALA A 130 -3.66 -1.13 -10.15
N ILE A 131 -3.19 -1.49 -11.35
CA ILE A 131 -2.83 -0.54 -12.42
C ILE A 131 -3.81 -0.52 -13.59
N ASN A 132 -3.75 0.52 -14.40
CA ASN A 132 -4.57 0.57 -15.61
C ASN A 132 -3.97 -0.33 -16.71
N CYS A 133 -4.63 -1.46 -16.94
CA CYS A 133 -4.28 -2.42 -17.98
C CYS A 133 -5.04 -2.20 -19.30
N ALA A 134 -5.57 -0.99 -19.54
CA ALA A 134 -6.41 -0.68 -20.71
C ALA A 134 -5.67 -0.69 -22.07
N TYR A 135 -4.36 -0.92 -22.10
CA TYR A 135 -3.62 -1.08 -23.36
C TYR A 135 -3.75 -2.53 -23.87
N PRO A 136 -4.45 -2.77 -24.99
CA PRO A 136 -4.79 -4.11 -25.47
C PRO A 136 -3.58 -4.95 -25.94
N SER A 137 -2.38 -4.38 -25.97
CA SER A 137 -1.14 -5.04 -26.40
C SER A 137 -0.20 -5.43 -25.26
N ASP A 138 -0.51 -5.11 -24.00
CA ASP A 138 0.37 -5.49 -22.89
C ASP A 138 0.10 -6.92 -22.44
N ALA A 139 0.92 -7.86 -22.93
CA ALA A 139 0.83 -9.28 -22.58
C ALA A 139 1.09 -9.57 -21.09
N ASN A 140 1.63 -8.59 -20.34
CA ASN A 140 1.86 -8.72 -18.90
C ASN A 140 0.61 -8.35 -18.09
N CYS A 141 -0.37 -7.68 -18.69
CA CYS A 141 -1.62 -7.38 -18.01
C CYS A 141 -2.48 -8.64 -17.83
N ARG A 142 -2.92 -8.88 -16.60
CA ARG A 142 -3.70 -10.05 -16.19
C ARG A 142 -5.03 -9.60 -15.61
N TYR A 143 -6.12 -10.19 -16.12
CA TYR A 143 -7.49 -9.95 -15.64
C TYR A 143 -7.96 -8.48 -15.78
N VAL A 144 -9.25 -8.31 -16.09
CA VAL A 144 -10.03 -7.05 -16.07
C VAL A 144 -9.26 -5.78 -16.49
N GLY A 145 -9.50 -5.30 -17.71
CA GLY A 145 -8.74 -4.20 -18.35
C GLY A 145 -8.78 -2.81 -17.69
N THR A 146 -9.30 -2.67 -16.46
CA THR A 146 -9.28 -1.41 -15.70
C THR A 146 -9.01 -1.65 -14.21
N ILE A 147 -8.41 -0.65 -13.56
CA ILE A 147 -8.19 -0.60 -12.10
C ILE A 147 -9.52 -0.85 -11.37
N THR A 148 -10.54 -0.05 -11.68
CA THR A 148 -11.86 -0.14 -11.07
C THR A 148 -12.47 -1.54 -11.22
N GLY A 149 -12.33 -2.16 -12.39
CA GLY A 149 -12.83 -3.50 -12.63
C GLY A 149 -12.17 -4.56 -11.74
N TRP A 150 -10.84 -4.52 -11.61
CA TRP A 150 -10.12 -5.45 -10.74
C TRP A 150 -10.50 -5.26 -9.26
N LEU A 151 -10.51 -4.00 -8.79
CA LEU A 151 -10.82 -3.68 -7.40
C LEU A 151 -12.27 -4.00 -7.02
N ASN A 152 -13.22 -3.77 -7.93
CA ASN A 152 -14.63 -4.17 -7.72
C ASN A 152 -14.78 -5.68 -7.63
N ALA A 153 -14.07 -6.45 -8.47
CA ALA A 153 -14.07 -7.91 -8.40
C ALA A 153 -13.44 -8.43 -7.10
N PHE A 154 -12.38 -7.76 -6.61
CA PHE A 154 -11.80 -8.04 -5.30
C PHE A 154 -12.85 -7.81 -4.22
N LYS A 155 -13.40 -6.59 -4.13
CA LYS A 155 -14.46 -6.21 -3.17
C LYS A 155 -15.66 -7.17 -3.16
N ALA A 156 -16.13 -7.57 -4.34
CA ALA A 156 -17.30 -8.44 -4.47
C ALA A 156 -17.04 -9.89 -4.04
N THR A 157 -15.80 -10.29 -3.80
CA THR A 157 -15.49 -11.65 -3.36
C THR A 157 -15.92 -11.83 -1.89
N PRO A 158 -16.64 -12.93 -1.54
CA PRO A 158 -17.24 -13.08 -0.20
C PRO A 158 -16.28 -12.94 0.98
N THR A 159 -15.02 -13.32 0.80
CA THR A 159 -13.98 -13.28 1.84
C THR A 159 -13.47 -11.86 2.16
N SER A 160 -13.71 -10.90 1.27
CA SER A 160 -13.40 -9.47 1.47
C SER A 160 -14.66 -8.61 1.59
N ASN A 161 -15.84 -9.19 1.35
CA ASN A 161 -17.11 -8.49 1.40
C ASN A 161 -17.49 -8.17 2.85
N GLY A 162 -17.70 -6.88 3.16
CA GLY A 162 -18.09 -6.42 4.50
C GLY A 162 -16.95 -5.99 5.41
N ASP A 163 -15.68 -6.07 4.99
CA ASP A 163 -14.56 -5.49 5.74
C ASP A 163 -14.49 -3.97 5.51
N GLU A 164 -14.66 -3.20 6.58
CA GLU A 164 -14.58 -1.74 6.52
C GLU A 164 -13.23 -1.23 6.00
N ASN A 165 -12.13 -1.95 6.24
CA ASN A 165 -10.79 -1.58 5.76
C ASN A 165 -10.68 -1.68 4.23
N VAL A 166 -11.44 -2.59 3.61
CA VAL A 166 -11.53 -2.76 2.15
C VAL A 166 -12.38 -1.66 1.52
N LEU A 167 -13.33 -1.07 2.26
CA LEU A 167 -14.24 -0.05 1.73
C LEU A 167 -13.54 1.30 1.52
N TYR A 168 -12.52 1.64 2.30
CA TYR A 168 -11.91 2.99 2.33
C TYR A 168 -10.60 3.17 1.56
N SER A 169 -10.03 2.11 0.96
CA SER A 169 -8.60 2.13 0.65
C SER A 169 -8.26 1.60 -0.74
N TYR A 170 -7.91 2.46 -1.71
CA TYR A 170 -7.21 2.01 -2.94
C TYR A 170 -6.22 3.07 -3.43
N LEU A 171 -4.99 2.65 -3.72
CA LEU A 171 -4.01 3.40 -4.50
C LEU A 171 -4.23 3.09 -5.98
N VAL A 172 -4.40 4.12 -6.79
CA VAL A 172 -4.66 4.00 -8.24
C VAL A 172 -3.38 4.39 -8.97
N ASN A 173 -2.69 3.41 -9.58
CA ASN A 173 -1.57 3.71 -10.47
C ASN A 173 -2.10 3.81 -11.92
N HIS A 174 -2.18 5.03 -12.44
CA HIS A 174 -2.86 5.32 -13.70
C HIS A 174 -2.05 4.96 -14.96
N THR A 175 -0.75 4.71 -14.86
CA THR A 175 0.12 4.54 -16.03
C THR A 175 1.10 3.38 -15.89
N THR A 176 1.37 2.69 -16.99
CA THR A 176 2.40 1.64 -17.12
C THR A 176 3.83 2.18 -16.99
N SER A 177 4.01 3.51 -17.04
CA SER A 177 5.29 4.19 -16.83
C SER A 177 5.56 4.61 -15.38
N GLY A 178 4.69 4.23 -14.42
CA GLY A 178 4.86 4.54 -12.99
C GLY A 178 4.55 5.99 -12.61
N GLY A 179 4.00 6.80 -13.54
CA GLY A 179 3.54 8.14 -13.25
C GLY A 179 2.20 8.12 -12.52
N GLY A 180 2.23 8.28 -11.19
CA GLY A 180 1.04 8.62 -10.41
C GLY A 180 0.67 10.10 -10.59
N ASN A 181 -0.61 10.44 -10.51
CA ASN A 181 -1.08 11.84 -10.52
C ASN A 181 -0.95 12.53 -9.15
N ASN A 182 -0.21 11.93 -8.21
CA ASN A 182 -0.11 12.35 -6.81
C ASN A 182 -1.45 12.43 -6.05
N GLN A 183 -2.49 11.72 -6.51
CA GLN A 183 -3.80 11.69 -5.85
C GLN A 183 -4.22 10.27 -5.47
N LEU A 184 -4.60 10.08 -4.21
CA LEU A 184 -5.35 8.92 -3.76
C LEU A 184 -6.81 9.09 -4.19
N THR A 185 -7.30 8.24 -5.09
CA THR A 185 -8.71 8.25 -5.49
C THR A 185 -9.47 7.18 -4.72
N ALA A 186 -10.31 7.60 -3.78
CA ALA A 186 -11.25 6.70 -3.13
C ALA A 186 -12.33 6.27 -4.13
N LEU A 187 -12.51 4.96 -4.29
CA LEU A 187 -13.65 4.39 -5.02
C LEU A 187 -14.86 4.35 -4.07
N GLY A 188 -15.70 5.40 -4.12
CA GLY A 188 -17.06 5.37 -3.57
C GLY A 188 -17.42 6.40 -2.50
N THR A 189 -16.47 7.14 -1.92
CA THR A 189 -16.75 8.22 -0.95
C THR A 189 -15.62 9.24 -0.91
N THR A 190 -15.96 10.51 -0.66
CA THR A 190 -14.99 11.53 -0.22
C THR A 190 -14.27 11.02 1.04
N TRP A 191 -12.95 11.20 1.09
CA TRP A 191 -12.09 10.91 2.23
C TRP A 191 -12.54 11.78 3.43
N ALA A 192 -13.61 11.37 4.13
CA ALA A 192 -13.85 11.84 5.48
C ALA A 192 -12.70 11.24 6.28
N ALA A 193 -11.90 12.13 6.88
CA ALA A 193 -10.71 11.78 7.63
C ALA A 193 -10.93 10.52 8.45
N VAL A 194 -10.07 9.52 8.27
CA VAL A 194 -9.94 8.43 9.25
C VAL A 194 -9.76 9.14 10.60
N PRO A 195 -10.64 8.93 11.59
CA PRO A 195 -10.51 9.60 12.87
C PRO A 195 -9.15 9.24 13.48
N CYS A 196 -8.35 10.26 13.80
CA CYS A 196 -7.14 10.12 14.60
C CYS A 196 -7.51 9.97 16.07
#